data_AF-K9VHV8-F1
#
_entry.id   AF-K9VHV8-F1
#
_cell.length_a   1.000
_cell.length_b   1.000
_cell.length_c   1.000
_cell.angle_alpha   90.00
_cell.angle_beta   90.00
_cell.angle_gamma   90.00
#
_symmetry.space_group_name_H-M   'P 1'
#
loop_
_entity.id
_entity.type
_entity.pdbx_description
1 polymer ?
#
loop_
_entity_poly.entity_id
_entity_poly.type
_entity_poly.pdbx_seq_one_letter_code
_entity_poly.pdbx_strand_id
1 'polypeptide(L)'
;MELTNFIALSVIIALVLGIGFGTMTWAYFGKGSISVLFKEPILTYPEFPDTDSGSKASVYFQQGIEAYQSGKYRKAKDKFTSAVEQVSTLAEAYHNRGLAFANLRSDDEAVADLIRASELYQQQGAGFAIDTIKQNLAALKQRKLEREKQKAVAT
;
A
#
# COMPACT_ATOMS: atom_id res chain seq x y z
N MET A 1 33.23 14.58 49.43
CA MET A 1 32.28 15.02 48.40
C MET A 1 30.97 15.30 49.10
N GLU A 2 30.58 16.56 49.21
CA GLU A 2 29.37 16.99 49.90
C GLU A 2 28.13 16.38 49.23
N LEU A 3 27.24 15.77 50.02
CA LEU A 3 26.01 15.09 49.58
C LEU A 3 25.12 15.98 48.69
N THR A 4 25.21 17.30 48.89
CA THR A 4 24.55 18.34 48.10
C THR A 4 24.98 18.34 46.62
N ASN A 5 26.26 18.08 46.31
CA ASN A 5 26.74 18.03 44.92
C ASN A 5 26.24 16.77 44.18
N PHE A 6 26.00 15.66 44.90
CA PHE A 6 25.48 14.44 44.31
C PHE A 6 23.99 14.55 43.96
N ILE A 7 23.20 15.19 44.84
CA ILE A 7 21.78 15.46 44.61
C ILE A 7 21.59 16.48 43.47
N ALA A 8 22.42 17.52 43.41
CA ALA A 8 22.36 18.50 42.33
C ALA A 8 22.65 17.89 40.95
N LEU A 9 23.63 16.98 40.85
CA LEU A 9 23.99 16.33 39.60
C LEU A 9 22.87 15.38 39.10
N SER A 10 22.22 14.64 39.99
CA SER A 10 21.17 13.68 39.62
C SER A 10 19.89 14.37 39.12
N VAL A 11 19.53 15.51 39.69
CA VAL A 11 18.38 16.33 39.22
C VAL A 11 18.62 16.88 37.81
N ILE A 12 19.84 17.33 37.51
CA ILE A 12 20.21 17.84 36.18
C ILE A 12 20.14 16.73 35.13
N ILE A 13 20.64 15.52 35.44
CA ILE A 13 20.59 14.38 34.52
C ILE A 13 19.13 13.97 34.25
N ALA A 14 18.27 13.95 35.26
CA ALA A 14 16.85 13.64 35.10
C ALA A 14 16.12 14.66 34.20
N LEU A 15 16.44 15.96 34.33
CA LEU A 15 15.88 17.01 33.48
C LEU A 15 16.33 16.87 32.02
N VAL A 16 17.61 16.58 31.77
CA VAL A 16 18.15 16.40 30.41
C VAL A 16 17.55 15.17 29.74
N LEU A 17 17.40 14.06 30.45
CA LEU A 17 16.80 12.84 29.91
C LEU A 17 15.28 12.97 29.68
N GLY A 18 14.56 13.65 30.57
CA GLY A 18 13.12 13.89 30.43
C GLY A 18 12.77 14.77 29.23
N ILE A 19 13.54 15.84 28.99
CA ILE A 19 13.34 16.74 27.85
C ILE A 19 13.75 16.06 26.52
N GLY A 20 14.82 15.26 26.54
CA GLY A 20 15.26 14.48 25.38
C GLY A 20 14.22 13.44 24.92
N PHE A 21 13.61 12.70 25.84
CA PHE A 21 12.59 11.70 25.51
C PHE A 21 11.26 12.32 25.02
N GLY A 22 10.86 13.45 25.59
CA GLY A 22 9.61 14.14 25.21
C GLY A 22 9.64 14.71 23.79
N THR A 23 10.77 15.28 23.36
CA THR A 23 10.92 15.77 21.97
C THR A 23 11.09 14.63 20.97
N MET A 24 11.74 13.52 21.37
CA MET A 24 11.94 12.36 20.51
C MET A 24 10.64 11.62 20.21
N THR A 25 9.71 11.52 21.16
CA THR A 25 8.37 10.95 20.91
C THR A 25 7.54 11.80 19.95
N TRP A 26 7.61 13.14 20.03
CA TRP A 26 6.93 14.02 19.08
C TRP A 26 7.49 13.90 17.64
N ALA A 27 8.79 13.65 17.50
CA ALA A 27 9.44 13.41 16.21
C ALA A 27 9.15 12.01 15.62
N TYR A 28 9.13 10.96 16.45
CA TYR A 28 8.85 9.58 16.00
C TYR A 28 7.39 9.34 15.63
N PHE A 29 6.46 10.05 16.27
CA PHE A 29 5.03 10.05 15.93
C PHE A 29 4.64 11.25 15.05
N GLY A 30 5.60 11.82 14.32
CA GLY A 30 5.37 12.89 13.35
C GLY A 30 4.29 12.50 12.32
N LYS A 31 3.47 13.48 11.95
CA LYS A 31 2.35 13.41 10.99
C LYS A 31 2.58 12.39 9.85
N GLY A 32 1.94 11.22 9.98
CA GLY A 32 1.64 10.32 8.86
C GLY A 32 2.64 9.20 8.60
N SER A 33 2.63 8.16 9.45
CA SER A 33 3.04 6.84 8.98
C SER A 33 2.17 6.45 7.78
N ILE A 34 2.78 6.06 6.66
CA ILE A 34 2.04 5.55 5.51
C ILE A 34 1.41 4.22 5.93
N SER A 35 0.13 4.26 6.29
CA SER A 35 -0.62 3.04 6.53
C SER A 35 -0.77 2.30 5.18
N VAL A 36 -0.22 1.09 5.14
CA VAL A 36 -0.50 0.13 4.07
C VAL A 36 -2.00 -0.16 4.10
N LEU A 37 -2.68 0.12 3.00
CA LEU A 37 -4.14 -0.01 2.90
C LEU A 37 -4.53 -1.46 2.62
N PHE A 38 -3.77 -2.14 1.76
CA PHE A 38 -4.04 -3.50 1.32
C PHE A 38 -2.82 -4.38 1.60
N LYS A 39 -2.81 -5.11 2.72
CA LYS A 39 -1.62 -5.88 3.13
C LYS A 39 -1.32 -7.05 2.20
N GLU A 40 -2.35 -7.73 1.72
CA GLU A 40 -2.25 -8.92 0.89
C GLU A 40 -2.67 -8.61 -0.56
N PRO A 41 -2.05 -9.27 -1.55
CA PRO A 41 -2.56 -9.28 -2.91
C PRO A 41 -3.74 -10.26 -3.03
N ILE A 42 -4.49 -10.18 -4.14
CA ILE A 42 -5.36 -11.28 -4.53
C ILE A 42 -4.51 -12.45 -5.04
N LEU A 43 -4.75 -13.64 -4.50
CA LEU A 43 -4.04 -14.89 -4.84
C LEU A 43 -4.82 -15.77 -5.80
N THR A 44 -5.94 -15.28 -6.34
CA THR A 44 -6.66 -15.97 -7.41
C THR A 44 -5.72 -16.11 -8.60
N TYR A 45 -5.41 -17.34 -8.99
CA TYR A 45 -4.55 -17.61 -10.13
C TYR A 45 -5.38 -17.52 -11.41
N PRO A 46 -5.08 -16.55 -12.31
CA PRO A 46 -5.76 -16.46 -13.58
C PRO A 46 -5.39 -17.62 -14.50
N GLU A 47 -6.29 -17.93 -15.42
CA GLU A 47 -5.95 -18.74 -16.57
C GLU A 47 -5.11 -17.89 -17.55
N PHE A 48 -3.98 -18.47 -17.98
CA PHE A 48 -3.12 -17.85 -18.97
C PHE A 48 -3.29 -18.56 -20.32
N PRO A 49 -3.29 -17.83 -21.45
CA PRO A 49 -3.35 -18.45 -22.76
C PRO A 49 -2.11 -19.31 -23.01
N ASP A 50 -2.28 -20.50 -23.61
CA ASP A 50 -1.17 -21.40 -23.98
C ASP A 50 -0.35 -20.83 -25.15
N THR A 51 0.45 -19.82 -24.82
CA THR A 51 1.26 -19.02 -25.74
C THR A 51 2.54 -18.59 -25.01
N ASP A 52 3.57 -18.21 -25.77
CA ASP A 52 4.78 -17.61 -25.18
C ASP A 52 4.46 -16.36 -24.36
N SER A 53 3.52 -15.53 -24.84
CA SER A 53 3.05 -14.34 -24.11
C SER A 53 2.37 -14.71 -22.79
N GLY A 54 1.48 -15.70 -22.79
CA GLY A 54 0.83 -16.19 -21.57
C GLY A 54 1.82 -16.79 -20.56
N SER A 55 2.82 -17.53 -21.04
CA SER A 55 3.90 -18.05 -20.19
C SER A 55 4.75 -16.94 -19.57
N LYS A 56 5.07 -15.87 -20.32
CA LYS A 56 5.77 -14.70 -19.78
C LYS A 56 4.90 -13.94 -18.78
N ALA A 57 3.61 -13.76 -19.10
CA ALA A 57 2.65 -13.10 -18.22
C ALA A 57 2.54 -13.81 -16.87
N SER A 58 2.50 -15.14 -16.86
CA SER A 58 2.41 -15.92 -15.61
C SER A 58 3.64 -15.76 -14.73
N VAL A 59 4.83 -15.77 -15.31
CA VAL A 59 6.09 -15.51 -14.60
C VAL A 59 6.10 -14.09 -14.02
N TYR A 60 5.71 -13.07 -14.78
CA TYR A 60 5.64 -11.70 -14.29
C TYR A 60 4.59 -11.53 -13.19
N PHE A 61 3.42 -12.15 -13.34
CA PHE A 61 2.36 -12.13 -12.34
C PHE A 61 2.85 -12.73 -11.01
N GLN A 62 3.47 -13.91 -11.05
CA GLN A 62 4.03 -14.55 -9.86
C GLN A 62 5.10 -13.69 -9.18
N GLN A 63 6.04 -13.13 -9.95
CA GLN A 63 7.04 -12.20 -9.41
C GLN A 63 6.42 -10.95 -8.77
N GLY A 64 5.27 -10.51 -9.30
CA GLY A 64 4.48 -9.42 -8.74
C GLY A 64 3.89 -9.79 -7.38
N ILE A 65 3.29 -10.97 -7.27
CA ILE A 65 2.74 -11.50 -6.00
C ILE A 65 3.84 -11.61 -4.94
N GLU A 66 4.96 -12.25 -5.26
CA GLU A 66 6.09 -12.42 -4.34
C GLU A 66 6.65 -11.07 -3.87
N ALA A 67 6.79 -10.11 -4.79
CA ALA A 67 7.22 -8.76 -4.45
C ALA A 67 6.20 -8.05 -3.57
N TYR A 68 4.90 -8.24 -3.82
CA TYR A 68 3.83 -7.64 -3.04
C TYR A 68 3.82 -8.16 -1.60
N GLN A 69 3.87 -9.49 -1.42
CA GLN A 69 3.94 -10.15 -0.12
C GLN A 69 5.20 -9.75 0.66
N SER A 70 6.29 -9.46 -0.05
CA SER A 70 7.52 -8.91 0.53
C SER A 70 7.43 -7.42 0.90
N GLY A 71 6.28 -6.77 0.74
CA GLY A 71 6.09 -5.33 0.95
C GLY A 71 6.76 -4.43 -0.10
N LYS A 72 7.30 -5.01 -1.18
CA LYS A 72 8.03 -4.29 -2.24
C LYS A 72 7.05 -3.80 -3.30
N TYR A 73 6.12 -2.91 -2.92
CA TYR A 73 5.01 -2.48 -3.78
C TYR A 73 5.44 -1.84 -5.10
N ARG A 74 6.57 -1.12 -5.15
CA ARG A 74 7.11 -0.57 -6.41
C ARG A 74 7.46 -1.68 -7.39
N LYS A 75 8.19 -2.70 -6.92
CA LYS A 75 8.57 -3.87 -7.71
C LYS A 75 7.33 -4.67 -8.10
N ALA A 76 6.37 -4.84 -7.20
CA ALA A 76 5.11 -5.51 -7.48
C ALA A 76 4.37 -4.83 -8.63
N LYS A 77 4.20 -3.51 -8.55
CA LYS A 77 3.59 -2.68 -9.61
C LYS A 77 4.33 -2.85 -10.94
N ASP A 78 5.66 -2.79 -10.96
CA ASP A 78 6.44 -2.96 -12.21
C ASP A 78 6.23 -4.36 -12.82
N LYS A 79 6.18 -5.41 -11.99
CA LYS A 79 5.95 -6.79 -12.45
C LYS A 79 4.53 -7.02 -12.95
N PHE A 80 3.52 -6.47 -12.29
CA PHE A 80 2.15 -6.51 -12.81
C PHE A 80 2.00 -5.70 -14.10
N THR A 81 2.73 -4.59 -14.26
CA THR A 81 2.79 -3.88 -15.55
C THR A 81 3.31 -4.78 -16.66
N SER A 82 4.45 -5.46 -16.44
CA SER A 82 4.96 -6.41 -17.43
C SER A 82 3.96 -7.54 -17.73
N ALA A 83 3.20 -8.01 -16.73
CA ALA A 83 2.17 -9.03 -16.95
C ALA A 83 1.03 -8.53 -17.86
N VAL A 84 0.51 -7.31 -17.64
CA VAL A 84 -0.57 -6.76 -18.48
C VAL A 84 -0.09 -6.32 -19.87
N GLU A 85 1.20 -6.04 -20.05
CA GLU A 85 1.80 -5.81 -21.37
C GLU A 85 1.82 -7.10 -22.21
N GLN A 86 1.98 -8.26 -21.57
CA GLN A 86 1.89 -9.56 -22.25
C GLN A 86 0.44 -9.99 -22.50
N VAL A 87 -0.45 -9.80 -21.50
CA VAL A 87 -1.87 -10.17 -21.57
C VAL A 87 -2.72 -9.01 -21.06
N SER A 88 -3.22 -8.19 -21.98
CA SER A 88 -3.97 -6.95 -21.66
C SER A 88 -5.36 -7.19 -21.10
N THR A 89 -5.84 -8.44 -21.10
CA THR A 89 -7.13 -8.88 -20.56
C THR A 89 -7.01 -9.51 -19.16
N LEU A 90 -5.82 -9.46 -18.55
CA LEU A 90 -5.53 -10.08 -17.26
C LEU A 90 -6.08 -9.24 -16.09
N ALA A 91 -7.35 -9.48 -15.73
CA ALA A 91 -8.08 -8.73 -14.70
C ALA A 91 -7.35 -8.72 -13.34
N GLU A 92 -6.79 -9.87 -12.95
CA GLU A 92 -6.08 -10.09 -11.69
C GLU A 92 -4.82 -9.22 -11.59
N ALA A 93 -4.11 -9.05 -12.71
CA ALA A 93 -2.92 -8.22 -12.75
C ALA A 93 -3.26 -6.74 -12.63
N TYR A 94 -4.34 -6.26 -13.27
CA TYR A 94 -4.84 -4.91 -13.04
C TYR A 94 -5.28 -4.70 -11.59
N HIS A 95 -6.01 -5.67 -11.01
CA HIS A 95 -6.45 -5.58 -9.63
C HIS A 95 -5.24 -5.46 -8.68
N ASN A 96 -4.30 -6.40 -8.75
CA ASN A 96 -3.11 -6.39 -7.91
C ASN A 96 -2.19 -5.17 -8.14
N ARG A 97 -2.09 -4.69 -9.38
CA ARG A 97 -1.37 -3.44 -9.68
C ARG A 97 -2.04 -2.25 -9.03
N GLY A 98 -3.38 -2.18 -9.07
CA GLY A 98 -4.17 -1.16 -8.38
C GLY A 98 -3.95 -1.17 -6.86
N LEU A 99 -3.89 -2.36 -6.24
CA LEU A 99 -3.55 -2.46 -4.81
C LEU A 99 -2.11 -1.98 -4.53
N ALA A 100 -1.17 -2.29 -5.41
CA ALA A 100 0.22 -1.85 -5.28
C ALA A 100 0.33 -0.32 -5.40
N PHE A 101 -0.37 0.29 -6.36
CA PHE A 101 -0.50 1.75 -6.46
C PHE A 101 -1.11 2.37 -5.21
N ALA A 102 -2.17 1.75 -4.67
CA ALA A 102 -2.82 2.24 -3.46
C ALA A 102 -1.87 2.26 -2.25
N ASN A 103 -1.03 1.22 -2.09
CA ASN A 103 -0.03 1.17 -1.04
C ASN A 103 1.14 2.14 -1.27
N LEU A 104 1.42 2.49 -2.53
CA LEU A 104 2.38 3.53 -2.91
C LEU A 104 1.81 4.96 -2.79
N ARG A 105 0.56 5.12 -2.33
CA ARG A 105 -0.16 6.42 -2.20
C ARG A 105 -0.48 7.10 -3.55
N SER A 106 -0.42 6.32 -4.64
CA SER A 106 -0.91 6.66 -5.98
C SER A 106 -2.39 6.27 -6.08
N ASP A 107 -3.26 7.02 -5.38
CA ASP A 107 -4.68 6.69 -5.25
C ASP A 107 -5.45 6.78 -6.58
N ASP A 108 -5.09 7.73 -7.45
CA ASP A 108 -5.80 7.94 -8.71
C ASP A 108 -5.49 6.83 -9.71
N GLU A 109 -4.22 6.42 -9.81
CA GLU A 109 -3.79 5.28 -10.61
C GLU A 109 -4.37 3.97 -10.07
N ALA A 110 -4.47 3.83 -8.74
CA ALA A 110 -5.11 2.68 -8.12
C ALA A 110 -6.59 2.56 -8.51
N VAL A 111 -7.33 3.67 -8.49
CA VAL A 111 -8.74 3.71 -8.91
C VAL A 111 -8.87 3.33 -10.37
N ALA A 112 -8.04 3.89 -11.25
CA ALA A 112 -8.07 3.58 -12.68
C ALA A 112 -7.86 2.08 -12.96
N ASP A 113 -6.85 1.47 -12.33
CA ASP A 113 -6.57 0.04 -12.45
C ASP A 113 -7.68 -0.84 -11.89
N LEU A 114 -8.27 -0.46 -10.76
CA LEU A 114 -9.38 -1.20 -10.15
C LEU A 114 -10.65 -1.12 -11.01
N ILE A 115 -10.93 0.02 -11.64
CA ILE A 115 -12.04 0.14 -12.60
C ILE A 115 -11.78 -0.78 -13.79
N ARG A 116 -10.56 -0.76 -14.34
CA ARG A 116 -10.21 -1.62 -15.46
C ARG A 116 -10.34 -3.10 -15.13
N ALA A 117 -9.89 -3.51 -13.94
CA ALA A 117 -10.08 -4.87 -13.45
C ALA A 117 -11.57 -5.24 -13.33
N SER A 118 -12.41 -4.32 -12.84
CA SER A 118 -13.86 -4.55 -12.74
C SER A 118 -14.53 -4.78 -14.09
N GLU A 119 -14.14 -4.00 -15.11
CA GLU A 119 -14.65 -4.17 -16.48
C GLU A 119 -14.28 -5.55 -17.04
N LEU A 120 -13.03 -5.98 -16.85
CA LEU A 120 -12.55 -7.28 -17.31
C LEU A 120 -13.21 -8.44 -16.57
N TYR A 121 -13.33 -8.36 -15.24
CA TYR A 121 -14.04 -9.37 -14.46
C TYR A 121 -15.52 -9.48 -14.85
N GLN A 122 -16.16 -8.36 -15.18
CA GLN A 122 -17.53 -8.37 -15.67
C GLN A 122 -17.63 -9.10 -17.02
N GLN A 123 -16.70 -8.87 -17.93
CA GLN A 123 -16.64 -9.57 -19.22
C GLN A 123 -16.37 -11.07 -19.05
N GLN A 124 -15.60 -11.46 -18.03
CA GLN A 124 -15.27 -12.85 -17.70
C GLN A 124 -16.35 -13.56 -16.88
N GLY A 125 -17.39 -12.86 -16.42
CA GLY A 125 -18.43 -13.43 -15.54
C GLY A 125 -17.98 -13.66 -14.09
N ALA A 126 -16.87 -13.05 -13.66
CA ALA A 126 -16.29 -13.19 -12.32
C ALA A 126 -16.93 -12.22 -11.32
N GLY A 127 -18.22 -12.40 -11.03
CA GLY A 127 -18.99 -11.49 -10.18
C GLY A 127 -18.44 -11.30 -8.76
N PHE A 128 -17.85 -12.34 -8.17
CA PHE A 128 -17.28 -12.28 -6.82
C PHE A 128 -16.11 -11.28 -6.73
N ALA A 129 -15.28 -11.17 -7.76
CA ALA A 129 -14.12 -10.29 -7.78
C ALA A 129 -14.53 -8.81 -7.87
N ILE A 130 -15.65 -8.52 -8.55
CA ILE A 130 -16.22 -7.17 -8.66
C ILE A 130 -16.62 -6.64 -7.27
N ASP A 131 -17.18 -7.48 -6.41
CA ASP A 131 -17.56 -7.06 -5.06
C ASP A 131 -16.34 -6.73 -4.20
N THR A 132 -15.24 -7.48 -4.33
CA THR A 132 -13.96 -7.12 -3.72
C THR A 132 -13.43 -5.79 -4.24
N ILE A 133 -13.52 -5.54 -5.54
CA ILE A 133 -13.10 -4.26 -6.13
C ILE A 133 -13.94 -3.09 -5.58
N LYS A 134 -15.25 -3.25 -5.46
CA LYS A 134 -16.12 -2.21 -4.86
C LYS A 134 -15.67 -1.85 -3.45
N GLN A 135 -15.29 -2.84 -2.64
CA GLN A 135 -14.76 -2.62 -1.30
C GLN A 135 -13.43 -1.85 -1.33
N ASN A 136 -12.52 -2.22 -2.24
CA ASN A 136 -11.23 -1.53 -2.40
C ASN A 136 -11.39 -0.08 -2.85
N LEU A 137 -12.29 0.19 -3.81
CA LEU A 137 -12.63 1.54 -4.25
C LEU A 137 -13.26 2.36 -3.12
N ALA A 138 -14.12 1.76 -2.31
CA ALA A 138 -14.70 2.42 -1.14
C ALA A 138 -13.63 2.81 -0.13
N ALA A 139 -12.65 1.92 0.14
CA ALA A 139 -11.53 2.21 1.04
C ALA A 139 -10.67 3.38 0.53
N LEU A 140 -10.37 3.42 -0.77
CA LEU A 140 -9.65 4.54 -1.39
C LEU A 140 -10.43 5.86 -1.30
N LYS A 141 -11.75 5.81 -1.50
CA LYS A 141 -12.63 6.98 -1.35
C LYS A 141 -12.61 7.51 0.09
N GLN A 142 -12.68 6.64 1.09
CA GLN A 142 -12.60 7.06 2.50
C GLN A 142 -11.25 7.71 2.81
N ARG A 143 -10.16 7.09 2.37
CA ARG A 143 -8.81 7.65 2.55
C ARG A 143 -8.67 9.04 1.93
N LYS A 144 -9.26 9.27 0.75
CA LYS A 144 -9.30 10.60 0.12
C LYS A 144 -10.07 11.62 0.97
N LEU A 145 -11.27 11.26 1.43
CA LEU A 145 -12.11 12.11 2.27
C LEU A 145 -11.41 12.47 3.60
N GLU A 146 -10.75 11.50 4.24
CA GLU A 146 -9.99 11.74 5.46
C GLU A 146 -8.84 12.72 5.24
N ARG A 147 -8.10 12.61 4.13
CA ARG A 147 -7.03 13.56 3.77
C ARG A 147 -7.58 14.96 3.55
N GLU A 148 -8.75 15.09 2.93
CA GLU A 148 -9.42 16.38 2.70
C GLU A 148 -9.84 17.02 4.03
N LYS A 149 -10.46 16.24 4.93
CA LYS A 149 -10.81 16.70 6.29
C LYS A 149 -9.58 17.15 7.08
N GLN A 150 -8.50 16.38 7.03
CA GLN A 150 -7.25 16.73 7.72
C GLN A 150 -6.64 18.02 7.19
N LYS A 151 -6.69 18.26 5.88
CA LYS A 151 -6.25 19.52 5.27
C LYS A 151 -7.11 20.70 5.71
N ALA A 152 -8.43 20.53 5.77
CA ALA A 152 -9.36 21.57 6.20
C ALA A 152 -9.17 21.96 7.67
N VAL A 153 -8.84 21.02 8.55
CA VAL A 153 -8.55 21.30 9.98
C VAL A 153 -7.19 21.96 10.18
N ALA A 154 -6.25 21.77 9.24
CA ALA A 154 -4.90 22.32 9.30
C ALA A 154 -4.78 23.73 8.68
N THR A 155 -5.87 24.27 8.12
CA THR A 155 -5.95 25.61 7.52
C THR A 155 -6.72 26.52 8.46
#